data_AF-A0A8I3A015-F1
#
_entry.id   AF-A0A8I3A015-F1
#
_cell.length_a   1.000
_cell.length_b   1.000
_cell.length_c   1.000
_cell.angle_alpha   90.00
_cell.angle_beta   90.00
_cell.angle_gamma   90.00
#
_symmetry.space_group_name_H-M   'P 1'
#
loop_
_entity.id
_entity.type
_entity.pdbx_description
1 polymer ?
#
loop_
_entity_poly.entity_id
_entity_poly.type
_entity_poly.pdbx_seq_one_letter_code
_entity_poly.pdbx_strand_id
1 'polypeptide(L)'
;MPHSLYLGSGIVQPRLREFDAKNGLLSTGASTAQQDGEDVDKSQYVPSLKAIRHAMAMSSFELGIALFTFALFVNSAILIVAGDSLYGTPSASDADIFSIHELLSESISTAAGTMFALALLLSGVSAGIVCTIAGQMVCEGALNWKMRPWLRRLVTRSISITPSVIIAGAVGRQGISAALNASQVVLSVVLPFLTAPLIYFTCCGKFMTVQVESVRDEGEHTGGVRDVAAGERSITTVQFANSWYTTVIAVLVWIAIAGMNVANLVLLGQGN
;
A
#
# COMPACT_ATOMS: atom_id res chain seq x y z
N MET A 1 4.54 -4.69 -2.86
CA MET A 1 5.71 -3.93 -2.40
C MET A 1 5.39 -3.25 -1.07
N PRO A 2 6.36 -3.10 -0.14
CA PRO A 2 6.09 -2.55 1.18
C PRO A 2 5.52 -1.12 1.20
N HIS A 3 6.00 -0.24 0.32
CA HIS A 3 5.50 1.14 0.23
C HIS A 3 4.01 1.21 -0.20
N SER A 4 3.53 0.21 -0.95
CA SER A 4 2.13 0.11 -1.34
C SER A 4 1.19 -0.19 -0.16
N LEU A 5 1.68 -0.83 0.90
CA LEU A 5 0.90 -1.09 2.13
C LEU A 5 0.55 0.23 2.84
N TYR A 6 1.55 1.11 3.00
CA TYR A 6 1.34 2.44 3.56
C TYR A 6 0.44 3.30 2.66
N LEU A 7 0.70 3.27 1.35
CA LEU A 7 -0.09 4.02 0.38
C LEU A 7 -1.58 3.62 0.40
N GLY A 8 -1.85 2.32 0.39
CA GLY A 8 -3.21 1.78 0.45
C GLY A 8 -3.94 2.22 1.71
N SER A 9 -3.27 2.15 2.87
CA SER A 9 -3.86 2.60 4.14
C SER A 9 -4.17 4.09 4.16
N GLY A 10 -3.35 4.93 3.53
CA GLY A 10 -3.56 6.38 3.52
C GLY A 10 -4.60 6.87 2.50
N ILE A 11 -4.66 6.25 1.31
CA ILE A 11 -5.61 6.64 0.25
C ILE A 11 -7.08 6.36 0.64
N VAL A 12 -7.32 5.41 1.55
CA VAL A 12 -8.68 5.09 2.01
C VAL A 12 -9.24 6.16 2.96
N GLN A 13 -8.39 6.92 3.66
CA GLN A 13 -8.86 7.88 4.68
C GLN A 13 -9.73 9.03 4.11
N PRO A 14 -9.37 9.70 2.99
CA PRO A 14 -10.24 10.69 2.38
C PRO A 14 -11.59 10.13 1.92
N ARG A 15 -11.61 8.90 1.39
CA ARG A 15 -12.83 8.24 0.91
C ARG A 15 -13.84 8.00 2.04
N LEU A 16 -13.36 7.60 3.22
CA LEU A 16 -14.19 7.46 4.41
C LEU A 16 -14.88 8.79 4.75
N ARG A 17 -14.11 9.88 4.76
CA ARG A 17 -14.60 11.22 5.06
C ARG A 17 -15.60 11.72 4.03
N GLU A 18 -15.35 11.49 2.75
CA GLU A 18 -16.27 11.84 1.66
C GLU A 18 -17.59 11.08 1.76
N PHE A 19 -17.53 9.78 2.10
CA PHE A 19 -18.73 8.99 2.32
C PHE A 19 -19.57 9.56 3.47
N ASP A 20 -18.95 9.86 4.61
CA ASP A 20 -19.66 10.44 5.75
C ASP A 20 -20.21 11.84 5.43
N ALA A 21 -19.45 12.66 4.72
CA ALA A 21 -19.89 13.99 4.27
C ALA A 21 -21.13 13.90 3.38
N LYS A 22 -21.16 12.97 2.43
CA LYS A 22 -22.26 12.79 1.49
C LYS A 22 -23.52 12.23 2.15
N ASN A 23 -23.37 11.44 3.20
CA ASN A 23 -24.49 10.82 3.92
C ASN A 23 -24.93 11.61 5.17
N GLY A 24 -24.34 12.78 5.44
CA GLY A 24 -24.64 13.58 6.62
C GLY A 24 -24.24 12.89 7.94
N LEU A 25 -23.27 11.98 7.90
CA LEU A 25 -22.79 11.17 9.03
C LEU A 25 -21.49 11.70 9.64
N LEU A 26 -21.03 12.89 9.20
CA LEU A 26 -19.92 13.55 9.87
C LEU A 26 -20.33 13.80 11.33
N SER A 27 -19.55 13.29 12.28
CA SER A 27 -19.83 13.54 13.70
C SER A 27 -19.91 15.04 13.95
N THR A 28 -21.13 15.53 14.21
CA THR A 28 -21.40 16.89 14.68
C THR A 28 -21.02 16.99 16.15
N GLY A 29 -19.74 16.81 16.46
CA GLY A 29 -19.16 17.15 17.77
C GLY A 29 -18.67 18.59 17.86
N ALA A 30 -19.04 19.45 16.90
CA ALA A 30 -18.49 20.80 16.74
C ALA A 30 -19.58 21.84 16.40
N SER A 31 -20.76 21.78 17.00
CA SER A 31 -21.78 22.82 16.83
C SER A 31 -22.42 23.28 18.14
N THR A 32 -21.70 23.21 19.25
CA THR A 32 -22.06 23.93 20.49
C THR A 32 -20.83 24.19 21.39
N ALA A 33 -19.81 24.84 20.86
CA ALA A 33 -18.77 25.48 21.68
C ALA A 33 -18.54 26.89 21.13
N GLN A 34 -19.42 27.80 21.52
CA GLN A 34 -19.20 29.22 21.44
C GLN A 34 -18.54 29.64 22.75
N GLN A 35 -17.20 29.71 22.79
CA GLN A 35 -16.43 30.64 23.63
C GLN A 35 -14.91 30.49 23.40
N ASP A 36 -14.33 31.63 23.00
CA ASP A 36 -13.02 32.20 23.37
C ASP A 36 -11.75 31.34 23.39
N GLY A 37 -10.79 31.77 22.56
CA GLY A 37 -9.36 31.79 22.90
C GLY A 37 -8.57 30.48 22.77
N GLU A 38 -7.59 30.49 21.85
CA GLU A 38 -6.35 29.67 21.90
C GLU A 38 -6.48 28.17 22.23
N ASP A 39 -6.96 27.39 21.27
CA ASP A 39 -6.35 26.14 20.78
C ASP A 39 -7.41 25.42 19.94
N VAL A 40 -7.28 25.50 18.61
CA VAL A 40 -8.14 24.73 17.70
C VAL A 40 -7.70 23.28 17.80
N ASP A 41 -8.23 22.56 18.79
CA ASP A 41 -8.19 21.11 18.82
C ASP A 41 -8.86 20.63 17.53
N LYS A 42 -8.05 20.19 16.57
CA LYS A 42 -8.53 19.57 15.33
C LYS A 42 -9.18 18.26 15.75
N SER A 43 -10.46 18.30 16.11
CA SER A 43 -11.27 17.14 16.47
C SER A 43 -10.96 16.02 15.47
N GLN A 44 -10.28 14.98 15.94
CA GLN A 44 -9.80 13.89 15.10
C GLN A 44 -11.00 13.22 14.46
N TYR A 45 -11.03 13.18 13.13
CA TYR A 45 -12.14 12.59 12.38
C TYR A 45 -12.26 11.09 12.72
N VAL A 46 -13.41 10.70 13.26
CA VAL A 46 -13.77 9.30 13.53
C VAL A 46 -14.81 8.86 12.49
N PRO A 47 -14.52 7.82 11.67
CA PRO A 47 -15.41 7.39 10.61
C PRO A 47 -16.62 6.60 11.13
N SER A 48 -17.75 6.71 10.45
CA SER A 48 -18.93 5.91 10.76
C SER A 48 -18.75 4.43 10.37
N LEU A 49 -19.49 3.53 11.03
CA LEU A 49 -19.47 2.09 10.66
C LEU A 49 -19.88 1.83 9.21
N LYS A 50 -20.83 2.63 8.69
CA LYS A 50 -21.31 2.50 7.31
C LYS A 50 -20.19 2.86 6.33
N ALA A 51 -19.44 3.94 6.60
CA ALA A 51 -18.28 4.33 5.81
C ALA A 51 -17.21 3.24 5.83
N ILE A 52 -16.87 2.70 6.99
CA ILE A 52 -15.85 1.65 7.14
C ILE A 52 -16.21 0.41 6.33
N ARG A 53 -17.43 -0.12 6.47
CA ARG A 53 -17.87 -1.31 5.72
C ARG A 53 -17.87 -1.08 4.21
N HIS A 54 -18.37 0.08 3.77
CA HIS A 54 -18.39 0.42 2.36
C HIS A 54 -16.97 0.57 1.78
N ALA A 55 -16.11 1.33 2.44
CA ALA A 55 -14.74 1.57 1.99
C ALA A 55 -13.90 0.30 1.99
N MET A 56 -14.04 -0.58 2.99
CA MET A 56 -13.34 -1.87 3.00
C MET A 56 -13.79 -2.78 1.85
N ALA A 57 -15.10 -2.91 1.61
CA ALA A 57 -15.61 -3.73 0.52
C ALA A 57 -15.17 -3.20 -0.85
N MET A 58 -15.31 -1.89 -1.07
CA MET A 58 -14.87 -1.23 -2.31
C MET A 58 -13.37 -1.37 -2.52
N SER A 59 -12.57 -1.06 -1.50
CA SER A 59 -11.10 -1.14 -1.60
C SER A 59 -10.63 -2.58 -1.84
N SER A 60 -11.24 -3.57 -1.20
CA SER A 60 -10.90 -4.99 -1.41
C SER A 60 -11.24 -5.44 -2.83
N PHE A 61 -12.38 -4.99 -3.36
CA PHE A 61 -12.80 -5.28 -4.72
C PHE A 61 -11.91 -4.61 -5.76
N GLU A 62 -11.61 -3.31 -5.60
CA GLU A 62 -10.70 -2.57 -6.48
C GLU A 62 -9.29 -3.19 -6.49
N LEU A 63 -8.75 -3.53 -5.31
CA LEU A 63 -7.45 -4.19 -5.18
C LEU A 63 -7.47 -5.59 -5.81
N GLY A 64 -8.53 -6.37 -5.57
CA GLY A 64 -8.70 -7.70 -6.15
C GLY A 64 -8.70 -7.67 -7.67
N ILE A 65 -9.48 -6.76 -8.27
CA ILE A 65 -9.49 -6.56 -9.72
C ILE A 65 -8.12 -6.12 -10.20
N ALA A 66 -7.54 -5.06 -9.64
CA ALA A 66 -6.26 -4.52 -10.12
C ALA A 66 -5.13 -5.55 -10.08
N LEU A 67 -5.05 -6.36 -9.02
CA LEU A 67 -4.03 -7.40 -8.87
C LEU A 67 -4.26 -8.56 -9.84
N PHE A 68 -5.50 -9.02 -10.00
CA PHE A 68 -5.81 -10.20 -10.81
C PHE A 68 -5.85 -9.89 -12.32
N THR A 69 -6.31 -8.71 -12.71
CA THR A 69 -6.47 -8.36 -14.13
C THR A 69 -5.24 -7.66 -14.71
N PHE A 70 -4.63 -6.71 -13.99
CA PHE A 70 -3.48 -5.96 -14.52
C PHE A 70 -2.16 -6.57 -14.09
N ALA A 71 -1.94 -6.71 -12.77
CA ALA A 71 -0.63 -7.13 -12.27
C ALA A 71 -0.29 -8.57 -12.68
N LEU A 72 -1.21 -9.51 -12.48
CA LEU A 72 -1.02 -10.91 -12.86
C LEU A 72 -0.86 -11.06 -14.37
N PHE A 73 -1.70 -10.39 -15.17
CA PHE A 73 -1.62 -10.45 -16.63
C PHE A 73 -0.27 -9.94 -17.14
N VAL A 74 0.17 -8.76 -16.71
CA VAL A 74 1.44 -8.17 -17.18
C VAL A 74 2.64 -9.01 -16.73
N ASN A 75 2.68 -9.42 -15.45
CA ASN A 75 3.78 -10.27 -14.94
C ASN A 75 3.83 -11.62 -15.67
N SER A 76 2.67 -12.22 -15.95
CA SER A 76 2.59 -13.49 -16.68
C SER A 76 2.99 -13.31 -18.14
N ALA A 77 2.56 -12.23 -18.81
CA ALA A 77 2.91 -11.96 -20.20
C ALA A 77 4.43 -11.81 -20.38
N ILE A 78 5.10 -11.03 -19.51
CA ILE A 78 6.55 -10.88 -19.55
C ILE A 78 7.23 -12.24 -19.32
N LEU A 79 6.76 -13.03 -18.35
CA LEU A 79 7.33 -14.35 -18.04
C LEU A 79 7.16 -15.35 -19.18
N ILE A 80 5.99 -15.37 -19.83
CA ILE A 80 5.69 -16.24 -20.97
C ILE A 80 6.54 -15.85 -22.18
N VAL A 81 6.62 -14.55 -22.51
CA VAL A 81 7.44 -14.07 -23.64
C VAL A 81 8.93 -14.33 -23.39
N ALA A 82 9.42 -14.08 -22.17
CA ALA A 82 10.80 -14.42 -21.81
C ALA A 82 11.03 -15.93 -21.88
N GLY A 83 10.08 -16.74 -21.37
CA GLY A 83 10.14 -18.20 -21.47
C GLY A 83 10.23 -18.67 -22.92
N ASP A 84 9.33 -18.23 -23.80
CA ASP A 84 9.29 -18.68 -25.20
C ASP A 84 10.54 -18.25 -25.99
N SER A 85 11.01 -17.01 -25.78
CA SER A 85 12.12 -16.44 -26.57
C SER A 85 13.52 -16.82 -26.09
N LEU A 86 13.72 -17.08 -24.78
CA LEU A 86 15.04 -17.37 -24.20
C LEU A 86 15.26 -18.83 -23.85
N TYR A 87 14.23 -19.66 -23.82
CA TYR A 87 14.37 -21.05 -23.40
C TYR A 87 15.36 -21.81 -24.29
N GLY A 88 16.37 -22.42 -23.65
CA GLY A 88 17.42 -23.18 -24.33
C GLY A 88 18.54 -22.34 -24.96
N THR A 89 18.53 -21.01 -24.80
CA THR A 89 19.62 -20.15 -25.27
C THR A 89 20.69 -19.92 -24.20
N PRO A 90 21.98 -19.79 -24.56
CA PRO A 90 23.04 -19.44 -23.60
C PRO A 90 22.83 -18.06 -22.95
N SER A 91 22.10 -17.17 -23.62
CA SER A 91 21.78 -15.82 -23.15
C SER A 91 20.67 -15.78 -22.07
N ALA A 92 20.06 -16.92 -21.73
CA ALA A 92 18.98 -16.99 -20.77
C ALA A 92 19.40 -16.66 -19.32
N SER A 93 20.65 -16.95 -18.95
CA SER A 93 21.16 -16.72 -17.59
C SER A 93 21.39 -15.25 -17.27
N ASP A 94 21.72 -14.42 -18.27
CA ASP A 94 22.09 -13.01 -18.12
C ASP A 94 21.09 -12.05 -18.77
N ALA A 95 19.85 -12.52 -18.98
CA ALA A 95 18.80 -11.74 -19.61
C ALA A 95 18.46 -10.49 -18.78
N ASP A 96 18.70 -9.32 -19.36
CA ASP A 96 18.40 -8.04 -18.73
C ASP A 96 17.30 -7.29 -19.49
N ILE A 97 16.92 -6.12 -18.97
CA ILE A 97 15.88 -5.27 -19.56
C ILE A 97 16.21 -4.89 -21.01
N PHE A 98 17.49 -4.74 -21.34
CA PHE A 98 17.94 -4.43 -22.68
C PHE A 98 17.81 -5.65 -23.61
N SER A 99 18.06 -6.86 -23.12
CA SER A 99 17.80 -8.10 -23.86
C SER A 99 16.31 -8.21 -24.18
N ILE A 100 15.41 -7.91 -23.24
CA ILE A 100 13.96 -7.90 -23.50
C ILE A 100 13.60 -6.91 -24.62
N HIS A 101 14.20 -5.72 -24.62
CA HIS A 101 13.99 -4.75 -25.69
C HIS A 101 14.48 -5.27 -27.06
N GLU A 102 15.68 -5.83 -27.12
CA GLU A 102 16.26 -6.43 -28.34
C GLU A 102 15.36 -7.56 -28.85
N LEU A 103 14.94 -8.48 -27.98
CA LEU A 103 14.05 -9.58 -28.32
C LEU A 103 12.71 -9.12 -28.88
N LEU A 104 12.07 -8.13 -28.25
CA LEU A 104 10.80 -7.58 -28.74
C LEU A 104 10.98 -6.87 -30.08
N SER A 105 12.12 -6.19 -30.27
CA SER A 105 12.46 -5.51 -31.52
C SER A 105 12.68 -6.48 -32.67
N GLU A 106 13.37 -7.60 -32.41
CA GLU A 106 13.73 -8.59 -33.44
C GLU A 106 12.61 -9.59 -33.72
N SER A 107 11.90 -10.04 -32.68
CA SER A 107 10.89 -11.10 -32.80
C SER A 107 9.52 -10.58 -33.25
N ILE A 108 9.19 -9.33 -32.93
CA ILE A 108 7.88 -8.73 -33.28
C ILE A 108 8.07 -7.62 -34.30
N SER A 109 8.70 -6.51 -33.88
CA SER A 109 9.03 -5.36 -34.74
C SER A 109 9.80 -4.31 -33.95
N THR A 110 10.55 -3.45 -34.65
CA THR A 110 11.19 -2.28 -34.02
C THR A 110 10.20 -1.38 -33.28
N ALA A 111 8.95 -1.30 -33.75
CA ALA A 111 7.90 -0.55 -33.06
C ALA A 111 7.50 -1.16 -31.70
N ALA A 112 7.56 -2.49 -31.56
CA ALA A 112 7.30 -3.15 -30.28
C ALA A 112 8.40 -2.85 -29.25
N GLY A 113 9.67 -2.86 -29.68
CA GLY A 113 10.80 -2.47 -28.83
C GLY A 113 10.68 -1.01 -28.34
N THR A 114 10.38 -0.07 -29.24
CA THR A 114 10.22 1.35 -28.84
C THR A 114 9.02 1.56 -27.91
N MET A 115 7.90 0.86 -28.12
CA MET A 115 6.76 0.90 -27.20
C MET A 115 7.11 0.34 -25.82
N PHE A 116 7.92 -0.72 -25.75
CA PHE A 116 8.41 -1.26 -24.48
C PHE A 116 9.32 -0.25 -23.75
N ALA A 117 10.26 0.38 -24.45
CA ALA A 117 11.11 1.41 -23.88
C ALA A 117 10.30 2.62 -23.36
N LEU A 118 9.29 3.05 -24.11
CA LEU A 118 8.38 4.11 -23.69
C LEU A 118 7.55 3.70 -22.47
N ALA A 119 7.05 2.47 -22.44
CA ALA A 119 6.31 1.92 -21.30
C ALA A 119 7.17 1.85 -20.03
N LEU A 120 8.44 1.46 -20.14
CA LEU A 120 9.39 1.48 -19.02
C LEU A 120 9.63 2.90 -18.49
N LEU A 121 9.79 3.86 -19.39
CA LEU A 121 9.96 5.28 -19.00
C LEU A 121 8.72 5.79 -18.24
N LEU A 122 7.53 5.54 -18.77
CA LEU A 122 6.27 5.94 -18.14
C LEU A 122 6.05 5.23 -16.79
N SER A 123 6.41 3.95 -16.69
CA SER A 123 6.37 3.18 -15.43
C SER A 123 7.28 3.79 -14.37
N GLY A 124 8.51 4.19 -14.74
CA GLY A 124 9.45 4.86 -13.83
C GLY A 124 8.97 6.24 -13.35
N VAL A 125 8.25 6.99 -14.22
CA VAL A 125 7.61 8.26 -13.83
C VAL A 125 6.50 8.02 -12.82
N SER A 126 5.63 7.03 -13.07
CA SER A 126 4.53 6.65 -12.18
C SER A 126 5.04 6.17 -10.81
N ALA A 127 6.03 5.27 -10.80
CA ALA A 127 6.66 4.77 -9.58
C ALA A 127 7.25 5.90 -8.73
N GLY A 128 7.83 6.93 -9.36
CA GLY A 128 8.34 8.11 -8.65
C GLY A 128 7.25 8.89 -7.89
N ILE A 129 6.04 8.98 -8.44
CA ILE A 129 4.90 9.65 -7.79
C ILE A 129 4.43 8.82 -6.59
N VAL A 130 4.20 7.52 -6.80
CA VAL A 130 3.79 6.56 -5.77
C VAL A 130 4.77 6.54 -4.60
N CYS A 131 6.07 6.49 -4.87
CA CYS A 131 7.12 6.54 -3.84
C CYS A 131 7.12 7.85 -3.05
N THR A 132 6.84 8.98 -3.70
CA THR A 132 6.77 10.28 -3.01
C THR A 132 5.61 10.32 -2.03
N ILE A 133 4.43 9.82 -2.43
CA ILE A 133 3.23 9.79 -1.59
C ILE A 133 3.41 8.79 -0.43
N ALA A 134 3.94 7.58 -0.71
CA ALA A 134 4.22 6.62 0.35
C ALA A 134 5.28 7.15 1.34
N GLY A 135 6.34 7.79 0.84
CA GLY A 135 7.34 8.46 1.67
C GLY A 135 6.75 9.63 2.46
N GLN A 136 5.71 10.30 1.96
CA GLN A 136 4.93 11.27 2.73
C GLN A 136 4.28 10.66 3.95
N MET A 137 3.52 9.59 3.74
CA MET A 137 2.81 8.88 4.79
C MET A 137 3.76 8.32 5.84
N VAL A 138 4.90 7.76 5.44
CA VAL A 138 5.88 7.21 6.38
C VAL A 138 6.56 8.32 7.20
N CYS A 139 7.07 9.40 6.61
CA CYS A 139 7.76 10.41 7.43
C CYS A 139 6.79 11.20 8.32
N GLU A 140 5.56 11.45 7.87
CA GLU A 140 4.58 12.18 8.69
C GLU A 140 3.96 11.29 9.77
N GLY A 141 3.73 10.00 9.49
CA GLY A 141 3.19 9.06 10.46
C GLY A 141 4.23 8.53 11.46
N ALA A 142 5.40 8.10 11.00
CA ALA A 142 6.39 7.43 11.84
C ALA A 142 7.47 8.38 12.40
N LEU A 143 7.88 9.40 11.61
CA LEU A 143 8.96 10.31 11.99
C LEU A 143 8.45 11.70 12.44
N ASN A 144 7.14 11.96 12.35
CA ASN A 144 6.52 13.28 12.55
C ASN A 144 7.24 14.43 11.80
N TRP A 145 7.88 14.12 10.67
CA TRP A 145 8.68 15.06 9.90
C TRP A 145 7.90 15.59 8.70
N LYS A 146 7.55 16.87 8.77
CA LYS A 146 6.89 17.60 7.68
C LYS A 146 7.92 18.25 6.77
N MET A 147 7.95 17.82 5.51
CA MET A 147 8.75 18.42 4.44
C MET A 147 7.87 18.69 3.21
N ARG A 148 8.12 19.82 2.53
CA ARG A 148 7.42 20.20 1.30
C ARG A 148 7.49 19.06 0.26
N PRO A 149 6.39 18.73 -0.45
CA PRO A 149 6.34 17.59 -1.38
C PRO A 149 7.44 17.60 -2.45
N TRP A 150 7.70 18.77 -3.05
CA TRP A 150 8.71 18.91 -4.11
C TRP A 150 10.13 18.66 -3.60
N LEU A 151 10.45 19.15 -2.39
CA LEU A 151 11.77 18.99 -1.78
C LEU A 151 12.00 17.53 -1.42
N ARG A 152 10.97 16.85 -0.89
CA ARG A 152 11.02 15.40 -0.63
C ARG A 152 11.32 14.62 -1.88
N ARG A 153 10.61 14.91 -2.98
CA ARG A 153 10.82 14.26 -4.27
C ARG A 153 12.22 14.49 -4.81
N LEU A 154 12.77 15.70 -4.65
CA LEU A 154 14.13 16.02 -5.08
C LEU A 154 15.16 15.20 -4.27
N VAL A 155 15.07 15.24 -2.94
CA VAL A 155 16.00 14.56 -2.04
C VAL A 155 15.97 13.04 -2.26
N THR A 156 14.79 12.42 -2.27
CA THR A 156 14.69 10.96 -2.46
C THR A 156 15.15 10.52 -3.83
N ARG A 157 14.89 11.31 -4.89
CA ARG A 157 15.43 11.02 -6.22
C ARG A 157 16.93 11.22 -6.30
N SER A 158 17.49 12.27 -5.71
CA SER A 158 18.94 12.46 -5.68
C SER A 158 19.61 11.26 -5.01
N ILE A 159 19.15 10.85 -3.82
CA ILE A 159 19.69 9.69 -3.11
C ILE A 159 19.56 8.40 -3.93
N SER A 160 18.44 8.21 -4.64
CA SER A 160 18.22 7.00 -5.45
C SER A 160 18.97 6.99 -6.78
N ILE A 161 19.16 8.15 -7.43
CA ILE A 161 19.77 8.25 -8.76
C ILE A 161 21.29 8.27 -8.67
N THR A 162 21.86 8.90 -7.64
CA THR A 162 23.31 8.99 -7.45
C THR A 162 24.03 7.63 -7.54
N PRO A 163 23.65 6.58 -6.80
CA PRO A 163 24.31 5.28 -6.90
C PRO A 163 24.14 4.66 -8.29
N SER A 164 22.95 4.79 -8.90
CA SER A 164 22.69 4.26 -10.23
C SER A 164 23.54 4.93 -11.31
N VAL A 165 23.74 6.25 -11.24
CA VAL A 165 24.59 7.00 -12.18
C VAL A 165 26.06 6.61 -12.02
N ILE A 166 26.54 6.45 -10.78
CA ILE A 166 27.91 6.02 -10.50
C ILE A 166 28.16 4.61 -11.08
N ILE A 167 27.25 3.67 -10.83
CA ILE A 167 27.36 2.30 -11.34
C ILE A 167 27.29 2.27 -12.87
N ALA A 168 26.38 3.06 -13.46
CA ALA A 168 26.27 3.19 -14.91
C ALA A 168 27.57 3.71 -15.55
N GLY A 169 28.21 4.72 -14.94
CA GLY A 169 29.45 5.30 -15.44
C GLY A 169 30.69 4.44 -15.22
N ALA A 170 30.74 3.65 -14.13
CA ALA A 170 31.90 2.84 -13.79
C ALA A 170 31.87 1.41 -14.34
N VAL A 171 30.70 0.76 -14.35
CA VAL A 171 30.53 -0.67 -14.67
C VAL A 171 29.68 -0.89 -15.93
N GLY A 172 28.77 0.02 -16.25
CA GLY A 172 27.91 -0.08 -17.43
C GLY A 172 26.71 -1.05 -17.24
N ARG A 173 26.27 -1.69 -18.33
CA ARG A 173 25.01 -2.47 -18.42
C ARG A 173 24.90 -3.57 -17.36
N GLN A 174 25.96 -4.37 -17.18
CA GLN A 174 25.98 -5.46 -16.18
C GLN A 174 25.83 -4.93 -14.76
N GLY A 175 26.50 -3.83 -14.42
CA GLY A 175 26.40 -3.21 -13.10
C GLY A 175 24.99 -2.69 -12.81
N ILE A 176 24.32 -2.11 -13.80
CA ILE A 176 22.93 -1.64 -13.64
C ILE A 176 21.99 -2.83 -13.41
N SER A 177 22.12 -3.90 -14.19
CA SER A 177 21.30 -5.12 -14.01
C SER A 177 21.49 -5.72 -12.62
N ALA A 178 22.75 -5.85 -12.16
CA ALA A 178 23.07 -6.32 -10.82
C ALA A 178 22.48 -5.40 -9.73
N ALA A 179 22.57 -4.08 -9.90
CA ALA A 179 21.99 -3.12 -8.95
C ALA A 179 20.46 -3.20 -8.88
N LEU A 180 19.79 -3.45 -10.02
CA LEU A 180 18.35 -3.68 -10.08
C LEU A 180 17.95 -4.96 -9.35
N ASN A 181 18.65 -6.07 -9.59
CA ASN A 181 18.41 -7.34 -8.91
C ASN A 181 18.67 -7.22 -7.39
N ALA A 182 19.78 -6.59 -7.00
CA ALA A 182 20.10 -6.33 -5.60
C ALA A 182 19.02 -5.48 -4.91
N SER A 183 18.46 -4.48 -5.60
CA SER A 183 17.36 -3.66 -5.06
C SER A 183 16.11 -4.50 -4.77
N GLN A 184 15.81 -5.51 -5.60
CA GLN A 184 14.70 -6.44 -5.35
C GLN A 184 14.96 -7.34 -4.14
N VAL A 185 16.18 -7.82 -3.97
CA VAL A 185 16.58 -8.60 -2.79
C VAL A 185 16.45 -7.77 -1.51
N VAL A 186 16.93 -6.51 -1.52
CA VAL A 186 16.77 -5.61 -0.37
C VAL A 186 15.30 -5.40 -0.04
N LEU A 187 14.45 -5.21 -1.06
CA LEU A 187 13.01 -5.04 -0.86
C LEU A 187 12.36 -6.31 -0.26
N SER A 188 12.80 -7.48 -0.71
CA SER A 188 12.29 -8.76 -0.19
C SER A 188 12.67 -8.92 1.28
N VAL A 189 13.90 -8.61 1.67
CA VAL A 189 14.39 -8.66 3.06
C VAL A 189 13.63 -7.72 3.99
N VAL A 190 13.27 -6.52 3.51
CA VAL A 190 12.52 -5.53 4.30
C VAL A 190 11.05 -5.95 4.51
N LEU A 191 10.49 -6.74 3.61
CA LEU A 191 9.06 -7.08 3.60
C LEU A 191 8.57 -7.83 4.87
N PRO A 192 9.25 -8.87 5.39
CA PRO A 192 8.86 -9.54 6.64
C PRO A 192 8.77 -8.61 7.84
N PHE A 193 9.71 -7.67 7.98
CA PHE A 193 9.76 -6.73 9.11
C PHE A 193 8.58 -5.75 9.09
N LEU A 194 8.08 -5.40 7.91
CA LEU A 194 6.92 -4.51 7.76
C LEU A 194 5.60 -5.25 7.85
N THR A 195 5.55 -6.50 7.38
CA THR A 195 4.32 -7.32 7.39
C THR A 195 4.05 -7.95 8.75
N ALA A 196 5.06 -8.29 9.55
CA ALA A 196 4.89 -8.83 10.91
C ALA A 196 4.03 -7.94 11.83
N PRO A 197 4.36 -6.65 12.05
CA PRO A 197 3.52 -5.78 12.89
C PRO A 197 2.14 -5.54 12.27
N LEU A 198 2.04 -5.50 10.95
CA LEU A 198 0.75 -5.34 10.26
C LEU A 198 -0.18 -6.53 10.56
N ILE A 199 0.32 -7.77 10.46
CA ILE A 199 -0.45 -8.98 10.80
C ILE A 199 -0.85 -8.94 12.28
N TYR A 200 0.08 -8.58 13.18
CA TYR A 200 -0.23 -8.47 14.61
C TYR A 200 -1.37 -7.47 14.89
N PHE A 201 -1.31 -6.26 14.33
CA PHE A 201 -2.32 -5.23 14.56
C PHE A 201 -3.69 -5.59 13.95
N THR A 202 -3.70 -6.24 12.78
CA THR A 202 -4.95 -6.64 12.11
C THR A 202 -5.64 -7.83 12.77
N CYS A 203 -4.90 -8.66 13.51
CA CYS A 203 -5.45 -9.80 14.24
C CYS A 203 -5.85 -9.47 15.68
N CYS A 204 -5.39 -8.33 16.21
CA CYS A 204 -5.69 -7.92 17.58
C CYS A 204 -7.01 -7.13 17.67
N GLY A 205 -8.01 -7.72 18.33
CA GLY A 205 -9.28 -7.06 18.63
C GLY A 205 -9.14 -5.76 19.41
N LYS A 206 -8.04 -5.57 20.17
CA LYS A 206 -7.75 -4.31 20.87
C LYS A 206 -7.53 -3.11 19.92
N PHE A 207 -6.98 -3.34 18.73
CA PHE A 207 -6.66 -2.26 17.78
C PHE A 207 -7.71 -2.13 16.67
N MET A 208 -8.40 -3.24 16.33
CA MET A 208 -9.45 -3.27 15.32
C MET A 208 -10.85 -3.17 15.92
N THR A 209 -11.08 -2.19 16.80
CA THR A 209 -12.42 -1.91 17.37
C THR A 209 -12.90 -0.53 17.02
N VAL A 210 -14.18 -0.43 16.68
CA VAL A 210 -14.88 0.83 16.46
C VAL A 210 -15.95 0.96 17.53
N GLN A 211 -15.92 2.07 18.25
CA GLN A 211 -16.96 2.41 19.23
C GLN A 211 -18.13 3.04 18.50
N VAL A 212 -19.33 2.53 18.77
CA VAL A 212 -20.58 3.01 18.19
C VAL A 212 -21.42 3.50 19.35
N GLU A 213 -21.65 4.80 19.39
CA GLU A 213 -22.65 5.35 20.29
C GLU A 213 -24.01 5.10 19.67
N SER A 214 -24.77 4.19 20.26
CA SER A 214 -26.17 3.97 19.89
C SER A 214 -27.05 4.63 20.93
N VAL A 215 -27.76 5.69 20.54
CA VAL A 215 -28.89 6.20 21.30
C VAL A 215 -30.05 5.24 21.04
N ARG A 216 -30.46 4.53 22.08
CA ARG A 216 -31.61 3.64 22.02
C ARG A 216 -32.85 4.52 22.20
N ASP A 217 -33.48 4.90 21.09
CA ASP A 217 -34.82 5.49 21.15
C ASP A 217 -35.81 4.37 21.51
N GLU A 218 -36.22 4.31 22.77
CA GLU A 218 -37.42 3.57 23.15
C GLU A 218 -38.66 4.36 22.67
N GLY A 219 -39.18 4.03 21.49
CA GLY A 219 -40.60 4.26 21.15
C GLY A 219 -41.33 2.92 21.24
N GLU A 220 -42.54 2.79 21.80
CA GLU A 220 -43.68 3.69 21.62
C GLU A 220 -44.83 3.40 22.61
N HIS A 221 -45.66 4.44 22.83
CA HIS A 221 -47.05 4.47 23.34
C HIS A 221 -47.36 4.24 24.84
N THR A 222 -47.51 5.35 25.57
CA THR A 222 -48.79 5.70 26.23
C THR A 222 -48.79 7.20 26.54
N GLY A 223 -49.93 7.86 26.28
CA GLY A 223 -50.04 9.31 26.37
C GLY A 223 -49.90 9.84 27.80
N GLY A 224 -49.24 10.99 27.93
CA GLY A 224 -49.34 11.85 29.11
C GLY A 224 -48.00 12.24 29.74
N VAL A 225 -47.71 13.53 29.64
CA VAL A 225 -46.75 14.33 30.44
C VAL A 225 -45.25 14.06 30.20
N ARG A 226 -44.56 15.15 29.86
CA ARG A 226 -43.13 15.21 29.55
C ARG A 226 -42.29 15.10 30.82
N ASP A 227 -41.66 13.94 31.01
CA ASP A 227 -40.39 13.84 31.73
C ASP A 227 -39.29 13.59 30.69
N VAL A 228 -38.31 14.49 30.63
CA VAL A 228 -37.12 14.37 29.78
C VAL A 228 -36.21 13.34 30.45
N ALA A 229 -36.51 12.05 30.24
CA ALA A 229 -35.67 10.96 30.70
C ALA A 229 -34.33 11.00 29.94
N ALA A 230 -33.23 11.08 30.68
CA ALA A 230 -31.89 10.97 30.12
C ALA A 230 -31.71 9.58 29.50
N GLY A 231 -31.74 9.49 28.17
CA GLY A 231 -31.51 8.23 27.46
C GLY A 231 -30.17 7.61 27.86
N GLU A 232 -30.18 6.34 28.26
CA GLU A 232 -28.96 5.57 28.52
C GLU A 232 -28.14 5.48 27.23
N ARG A 233 -26.98 6.14 27.21
CA ARG A 233 -26.03 6.02 26.11
C ARG A 233 -25.34 4.67 26.20
N SER A 234 -25.76 3.72 25.37
CA SER A 234 -25.10 2.43 25.24
C SER A 234 -23.98 2.54 24.22
N ILE A 235 -22.72 2.43 24.68
CA ILE A 235 -21.55 2.33 23.82
C ILE A 235 -21.40 0.87 23.38
N THR A 236 -21.70 0.59 22.12
CA THR A 236 -21.52 -0.75 21.54
C THR A 236 -20.20 -0.81 20.78
N THR A 237 -19.33 -1.76 21.12
CA THR A 237 -18.05 -1.95 20.41
C THR A 237 -18.17 -3.00 19.33
N VAL A 238 -17.85 -2.65 18.08
CA VAL A 238 -17.79 -3.61 16.96
C VAL A 238 -16.34 -3.92 16.65
N GLN A 239 -16.00 -5.22 16.64
CA GLN A 239 -14.67 -5.72 16.29
C GLN A 239 -14.58 -5.98 14.78
N PHE A 240 -13.49 -5.53 14.16
CA PHE A 240 -13.10 -5.74 12.77
C PHE A 240 -11.81 -6.55 12.65
N ALA A 241 -11.43 -7.28 13.71
CA ALA A 241 -10.27 -8.14 13.68
C ALA A 241 -10.43 -9.23 12.61
N ASN A 242 -9.31 -9.61 11.99
CA ASN A 242 -9.28 -10.66 10.99
C ASN A 242 -9.87 -11.98 11.54
N SER A 243 -10.56 -12.71 10.68
CA SER A 243 -11.03 -14.06 11.03
C SER A 243 -9.85 -14.98 11.31
N TRP A 244 -10.07 -16.05 12.07
CA TRP A 244 -9.00 -16.98 12.40
C TRP A 244 -8.39 -17.63 11.15
N TYR A 245 -9.19 -17.94 10.12
CA TYR A 245 -8.70 -18.49 8.85
C TYR A 245 -7.77 -17.51 8.11
N THR A 246 -8.17 -16.23 8.01
CA THR A 246 -7.35 -15.20 7.35
C THR A 246 -6.05 -14.96 8.12
N THR A 247 -6.09 -15.03 9.44
CA THR A 247 -4.91 -14.96 10.31
C THR A 247 -3.95 -16.11 10.04
N VAL A 248 -4.44 -17.36 10.02
CA VAL A 248 -3.61 -18.54 9.74
C VAL A 248 -2.97 -18.44 8.36
N ILE A 249 -3.73 -18.08 7.33
CA ILE A 249 -3.21 -17.91 5.96
C ILE A 249 -2.15 -16.81 5.93
N ALA A 250 -2.39 -15.66 6.56
CA ALA A 250 -1.44 -14.56 6.60
C ALA A 250 -0.12 -14.96 7.29
N VAL A 251 -0.20 -15.70 8.40
CA VAL A 251 0.98 -16.22 9.11
C VAL A 251 1.73 -17.24 8.26
N LEU A 252 1.04 -18.16 7.58
CA LEU A 252 1.69 -19.13 6.69
C LEU A 252 2.41 -18.45 5.53
N VAL A 253 1.76 -17.48 4.88
CA VAL A 253 2.38 -16.66 3.82
C VAL A 253 3.59 -15.90 4.36
N TRP A 254 3.48 -15.33 5.56
CA TRP A 254 4.60 -14.63 6.20
C TRP A 254 5.78 -15.56 6.49
N ILE A 255 5.54 -16.75 7.04
CA ILE A 255 6.57 -17.77 7.29
C ILE A 255 7.24 -18.18 5.98
N ALA A 256 6.46 -18.42 4.92
CA ALA A 256 6.99 -18.78 3.61
C ALA A 256 7.90 -17.68 3.04
N ILE A 257 7.45 -16.41 3.07
CA ILE A 257 8.24 -15.26 2.62
C ILE A 257 9.52 -15.12 3.46
N ALA A 258 9.42 -15.22 4.78
CA ALA A 258 10.58 -15.12 5.67
C ALA A 258 11.59 -16.25 5.39
N GLY A 259 11.12 -17.49 5.26
CA GLY A 259 11.96 -18.66 4.92
C GLY A 259 12.64 -18.52 3.57
N MET A 260 11.90 -18.11 2.53
CA MET A 260 12.47 -17.87 1.19
C MET A 260 13.49 -16.73 1.19
N ASN A 261 13.25 -15.66 1.95
CA ASN A 261 14.22 -14.57 2.08
C ASN A 261 15.50 -15.00 2.79
N VAL A 262 15.39 -15.79 3.86
CA VAL A 262 16.57 -16.35 4.54
C VAL A 262 17.35 -17.25 3.59
N ALA A 263 16.67 -18.14 2.86
CA ALA A 263 17.30 -18.99 1.85
C ALA A 263 18.01 -18.15 0.77
N ASN A 264 17.35 -17.11 0.26
CA ASN A 264 17.92 -16.23 -0.75
C ASN A 264 19.16 -15.48 -0.24
N LEU A 265 19.15 -15.00 1.00
CA LEU A 265 20.31 -14.37 1.63
C LEU A 265 21.47 -15.35 1.84
N VAL A 266 21.18 -16.59 2.23
CA VAL A 266 22.20 -17.64 2.40
C VAL A 266 22.83 -18.01 1.06
N LEU A 267 22.02 -18.19 0.02
CA LEU A 267 22.51 -18.49 -1.34
C LEU A 267 23.37 -17.36 -1.88
N LEU A 268 22.89 -16.12 -1.76
CA LEU A 268 23.63 -14.93 -2.17
C LEU A 268 24.94 -14.77 -1.38
N GLY A 269 24.94 -15.11 -0.08
CA GLY A 269 26.14 -15.16 0.76
C GLY A 269 27.12 -16.28 0.39
N GLN A 270 26.66 -17.34 -0.27
CA GLN A 270 27.48 -18.43 -0.80
C GLN A 270 28.02 -18.14 -2.21
N GLY A 271 27.62 -17.00 -2.81
CA GLY A 271 28.05 -16.61 -4.16
C GLY A 271 27.28 -17.28 -5.29
N ASN A 272 26.10 -17.85 -5.00
CA ASN A 272 25.16 -18.42 -5.97
C ASN A 272 23.92 -17.53 -6.16
#